data_AF-A0A920E043-F1
#
_entry.id   AF-A0A920E043-F1
#
_cell.length_a   1.000
_cell.length_b   1.000
_cell.length_c   1.000
_cell.angle_alpha   90.00
_cell.angle_beta   90.00
_cell.angle_gamma   90.00
#
_symmetry.space_group_name_H-M   'P 1'
#
loop_
_entity.id
_entity.type
_entity.pdbx_description
1 polymer ?
#
loop_
_entity_poly.entity_id
_entity_poly.type
_entity_poly.pdbx_seq_one_letter_code
_entity_poly.pdbx_strand_id
1 'polypeptide(L)' 'MRFSKEEEYLSQKDKKLKKIIETNGHIVFKPNKKNQFDTLVGIVISQFISTKAANSIFKNI' A
#
# COMPACT_ATOMS: atom_id res chain seq x y z
N MET A 1 4.29 10.95 19.20
CA MET A 1 5.30 10.00 18.70
C MET A 1 5.44 10.19 17.19
N ARG A 2 6.66 10.10 16.66
CA ARG A 2 6.95 10.30 15.22
C ARG A 2 6.46 9.15 14.35
N PHE A 3 6.32 7.95 14.93
CA PHE A 3 5.97 6.70 14.26
C PHE A 3 4.90 5.94 15.07
N SER A 4 4.19 5.00 14.43
CA SER A 4 3.23 4.13 15.10
C SER A 4 3.93 3.03 15.90
N LYS A 5 3.18 2.33 16.77
CA LYS A 5 3.73 1.20 17.55
C LYS A 5 4.24 0.07 16.65
N GLU A 6 3.56 -0.16 15.55
CA GLU A 6 3.93 -1.16 14.54
C GLU A 6 5.24 -0.78 13.84
N GLU A 7 5.40 0.49 13.48
CA GLU A 7 6.64 1.00 12.88
C GLU A 7 7.82 0.96 13.86
N GLU A 8 7.58 1.26 15.14
CA GLU A 8 8.58 1.13 16.20
C GLU A 8 9.00 -0.34 16.38
N TYR A 9 8.04 -1.25 16.42
CA TYR A 9 8.29 -2.70 16.48
C TYR A 9 9.14 -3.17 15.28
N LEU A 10 8.75 -2.80 14.07
CA LEU A 10 9.47 -3.15 12.84
C LEU A 10 10.89 -2.57 12.83
N SER A 11 11.07 -1.34 13.31
CA SER A 11 12.37 -0.67 13.40
C SER A 11 13.31 -1.32 14.42
N GLN A 12 12.77 -1.88 15.50
CA GLN A 12 13.56 -2.63 16.49
C GLN A 12 13.96 -4.01 15.97
N LYS A 13 13.11 -4.64 15.15
CA LYS A 13 13.36 -5.99 14.60
C LYS A 13 14.35 -5.99 13.43
N ASP A 14 14.35 -4.96 12.58
CA ASP A 14 15.21 -4.92 11.39
C ASP A 14 15.82 -3.52 11.15
N LYS A 15 17.16 -3.45 11.17
CA LYS A 15 17.93 -2.21 10.92
C LYS A 15 17.77 -1.67 9.50
N LYS A 16 17.62 -2.54 8.49
CA LYS A 16 17.36 -2.12 7.11
C LYS A 16 15.97 -1.49 7.01
N LEU A 17 14.98 -2.14 7.64
CA LEU A 17 13.61 -1.64 7.66
C LEU A 17 13.50 -0.32 8.43
N LYS A 18 14.21 -0.18 9.55
CA LYS A 18 14.35 1.09 10.28
C LYS A 18 14.80 2.22 9.36
N LYS A 19 15.86 2.01 8.57
CA LYS A 19 16.37 3.02 7.63
C LYS A 19 15.31 3.41 6.60
N ILE A 20 14.54 2.44 6.09
CA ILE A 20 13.47 2.69 5.12
C ILE A 20 12.35 3.54 5.75
N ILE A 21 11.90 3.20 6.96
CA ILE A 21 10.86 3.93 7.70
C ILE A 21 11.33 5.35 8.02
N GLU A 22 12.56 5.51 8.50
CA GLU A 22 13.13 6.83 8.81
C GLU A 22 13.25 7.73 7.57
N THR A 23 13.59 7.14 6.41
CA THR A 23 13.74 7.84 5.13
C THR A 23 12.40 8.28 4.55
N ASN A 24 11.38 7.41 4.60
CA ASN A 24 10.08 7.68 3.98
C ASN A 24 9.08 8.36 4.94
N GLY A 25 9.34 8.33 6.24
CA GLY A 25 8.45 8.87 7.25
C GLY A 25 7.30 7.93 7.61
N HIS A 26 6.39 8.44 8.45
CA HIS A 26 5.23 7.68 8.95
C HIS A 26 4.26 7.31 7.81
N ILE A 27 3.84 6.05 7.78
CA ILE A 27 2.88 5.52 6.82
C ILE A 27 1.46 5.65 7.40
N VAL A 28 0.69 6.57 6.83
CA VAL A 28 -0.72 6.73 7.20
C VAL A 28 -1.56 5.65 6.51
N PHE A 29 -1.96 4.63 7.26
CA PHE A 29 -2.93 3.65 6.78
C PHE A 29 -4.35 4.24 6.82
N LYS A 30 -5.06 4.21 5.69
CA LYS A 30 -6.48 4.59 5.60
C LYS A 30 -7.28 3.41 5.09
N PRO A 31 -8.31 2.93 5.83
CA PRO A 31 -9.15 1.85 5.36
C PRO A 31 -9.86 2.24 4.05
N ASN A 32 -9.84 1.35 3.06
CA ASN A 32 -10.54 1.55 1.80
C ASN A 32 -12.04 1.29 2.01
N LYS A 33 -12.86 2.34 1.82
CA LYS A 33 -14.33 2.26 1.93
C LYS A 33 -15.03 2.05 0.58
N LYS A 34 -14.28 1.76 -0.49
CA LYS A 34 -14.85 1.47 -1.81
C LYS A 34 -15.68 0.18 -1.79
N ASN A 35 -16.53 0.04 -2.81
CA ASN A 35 -17.25 -1.19 -3.07
C ASN A 35 -16.27 -2.38 -3.14
N GLN A 36 -16.58 -3.45 -2.40
CA GLN A 36 -15.74 -4.63 -2.29
C GLN A 36 -15.66 -5.41 -3.61
N PHE A 37 -16.77 -5.50 -4.34
CA PHE A 37 -16.82 -6.14 -5.65
C PHE A 37 -15.92 -5.43 -6.66
N ASP A 38 -16.05 -4.11 -6.80
CA ASP A 38 -15.20 -3.32 -7.70
C ASP A 38 -13.72 -3.44 -7.34
N THR A 39 -13.42 -3.54 -6.04
CA THR A 39 -12.05 -3.74 -5.56
C THR A 39 -11.51 -5.10 -6.00
N LEU A 40 -12.31 -6.16 -5.94
CA LEU A 40 -11.92 -7.49 -6.42
C LEU A 40 -11.69 -7.51 -7.93
N VAL A 41 -12.57 -6.88 -8.71
CA VAL A 41 -12.40 -6.73 -10.17
C VAL A 41 -11.10 -5.98 -10.49
N GLY A 42 -10.83 -4.88 -9.79
CA GLY A 42 -9.58 -4.13 -9.94
C GLY A 42 -8.33 -4.95 -9.60
N ILE A 43 -8.38 -5.81 -8.58
CA ILE A 43 -7.28 -6.72 -8.23
C ILE A 43 -7.01 -7.71 -9.37
N VAL A 44 -8.05 -8.32 -9.94
CA VAL A 44 -7.91 -9.27 -11.06
C VAL A 44 -7.30 -8.58 -12.28
N ILE A 45 -7.78 -7.40 -12.64
CA ILE A 45 -7.25 -6.62 -13.78
C ILE A 45 -5.78 -6.24 -13.56
N SER A 46 -5.38 -5.95 -12.31
CA SER A 46 -4.03 -5.49 -12.01
C SER A 46 -2.96 -6.58 -12.04
N GLN A 47 -3.32 -7.85 -12.23
CA GLN A 47 -2.37 -8.95 -12.24
C GLN A 47 -1.44 -8.89 -13.45
N PHE A 48 -0.14 -9.09 -13.22
CA PHE A 48 0.91 -9.18 -14.25
C PHE A 48 1.11 -7.94 -15.13
N ILE A 49 0.45 -6.81 -14.82
CA ILE A 49 0.55 -5.58 -15.60
C ILE A 49 0.90 -4.37 -14.72
N SER A 50 1.40 -3.31 -15.36
CA SER A 50 1.73 -2.07 -14.65
C SER A 50 0.47 -1.39 -14.08
N THR A 51 0.65 -0.60 -13.02
CA THR A 51 -0.43 0.21 -12.43
C THR A 51 -1.09 1.14 -13.45
N LYS A 52 -0.32 1.69 -14.40
CA LYS A 52 -0.84 2.52 -15.48
C LYS A 52 -1.74 1.73 -16.44
N ALA A 53 -1.33 0.53 -16.82
CA ALA A 53 -2.12 -0.35 -17.70
C ALA A 53 -3.41 -0.80 -17.00
N ALA A 54 -3.32 -1.25 -15.74
CA ALA A 54 -4.47 -1.68 -14.96
C ALA A 54 -5.51 -0.57 -14.81
N ASN A 55 -5.06 0.64 -14.46
CA ASN A 55 -5.94 1.80 -14.34
C ASN A 55 -6.60 2.18 -15.68
N SER A 56 -5.89 2.00 -16.80
CA SER A 56 -6.45 2.27 -18.13
C SER A 56 -7.53 1.26 -18.50
N ILE A 57 -7.36 -0.01 -18.14
CA ILE A 57 -8.36 -1.05 -18.41
C ILE A 57 -9.58 -0.83 -17.50
N PHE A 58 -9.36 -0.68 -16.19
CA PHE A 58 -10.45 -0.53 -15.21
C PHE A 58 -11.36 0.68 -15.48
N LYS A 59 -10.83 1.77 -16.05
CA LYS A 59 -11.62 2.96 -16.41
C LYS A 59 -12.44 2.83 -17.68
N ASN A 60 -12.11 1.87 -18.54
CA ASN A 60 -12.77 1.65 -19.84
C ASN A 60 -13.74 0.46 -19.80
N ILE A 61 -13.99 -0.10 -18.62
CA ILE A 61 -15.03 -1.09 -18.33
C ILE A 61 -16.18 -0.32 -17.66
#